data_AF-A0A970IML6-F1
#
_entry.id   AF-A0A970IML6-F1
#
_cell.length_a   1.000
_cell.length_b   1.000
_cell.length_c   1.000
_cell.angle_alpha   90.00
_cell.angle_beta   90.00
_cell.angle_gamma   90.00
#
_symmetry.space_group_name_H-M   'P 1'
#
loop_
_entity.id
_entity.type
_entity.pdbx_description
1 polymer ?
#
loop_
_entity_poly.entity_id
_entity_poly.type
_entity_poly.pdbx_seq_one_letter_code
_entity_poly.pdbx_strand_id
1 'polypeptide(L)'
;MNRDKRIEFIKKIQEKRKSRVIALVTSDRINLSAPIHQMMNDTIYEQLRIIKANSGDFNNIDLFLFSRGGDSDAPWSIVSTIRETFPDKQFNVLIPFRAHSAATMISIGADEIIMTEKAELGPVDITISNSPLNPPHPVTKAPIDISVEDVMGYIALLDKLNCTKPNEKLKSFEFLSSHINPLAIGKVNRLLEQTKLVAGRMLANRKNNLQKKQNENIVKKLASEIYSHRHSISRSEARQIGISYVKDAENFEIDVLLWDLYKLYAETLELNEPFNPEKYLSDNKIDNHKWIDLKKAIIETEFDCFVQTCDVEAKRLRQITQPINLNPQISLPPVPQGLNEQQIQAFIQNWLSQNLSLVLQNATKIAIETFLKTQPSGQIELKMTDKLWKKI
;
A
#
# COMPACT_ATOMS: atom_id res chain seq x y z
N MET A 1 -1.32 6.51 -29.24
CA MET A 1 -0.38 7.61 -28.90
C MET A 1 0.57 7.24 -27.76
N ASN A 2 0.13 6.97 -26.52
CA ASN A 2 1.07 6.62 -25.45
C ASN A 2 1.65 5.18 -25.62
N ARG A 3 0.80 4.20 -26.01
CA ARG A 3 1.24 2.81 -26.25
C ARG A 3 2.31 2.67 -27.34
N ASP A 4 2.13 3.31 -28.48
CA ASP A 4 3.07 3.22 -29.62
C ASP A 4 4.48 3.67 -29.21
N LYS A 5 4.55 4.76 -28.42
CA LYS A 5 5.80 5.23 -27.82
C LYS A 5 6.38 4.21 -26.83
N ARG A 6 5.57 3.65 -25.94
CA ARG A 6 6.04 2.61 -25.00
C ARG A 6 6.62 1.41 -25.75
N ILE A 7 5.97 0.94 -26.81
CA ILE A 7 6.47 -0.13 -27.67
C ILE A 7 7.81 0.26 -28.32
N GLU A 8 7.96 1.51 -28.79
CA GLU A 8 9.24 2.01 -29.32
C GLU A 8 10.37 1.92 -28.28
N PHE A 9 10.13 2.37 -27.05
CA PHE A 9 11.12 2.25 -25.96
C PHE A 9 11.41 0.79 -25.60
N ILE A 10 10.38 -0.06 -25.51
CA ILE A 10 10.53 -1.50 -25.27
C ILE A 10 11.45 -2.11 -26.33
N LYS A 11 11.21 -1.82 -27.62
CA LYS A 11 12.03 -2.34 -28.72
C LYS A 11 13.49 -1.87 -28.64
N LYS A 12 13.72 -0.58 -28.37
CA LYS A 12 15.08 -0.04 -28.17
C LYS A 12 15.82 -0.72 -27.02
N ILE A 13 15.13 -1.01 -25.92
CA ILE A 13 15.71 -1.74 -24.77
C ILE A 13 16.05 -3.18 -25.20
N GLN A 14 15.12 -3.87 -25.86
CA GLN A 14 15.32 -5.24 -26.36
C GLN A 14 16.51 -5.34 -27.32
N GLU A 15 16.68 -4.37 -28.21
CA GLU A 15 17.83 -4.31 -29.14
C GLU A 15 19.16 -4.18 -28.39
N LYS A 16 19.26 -3.22 -27.45
CA LYS A 16 20.49 -3.01 -26.66
C LYS A 16 20.82 -4.20 -25.75
N ARG A 17 19.80 -4.87 -25.21
CA ARG A 17 19.95 -6.00 -24.27
C ARG A 17 19.97 -7.37 -24.93
N LYS A 18 19.68 -7.46 -26.23
CA LYS A 18 19.43 -8.72 -26.95
C LYS A 18 18.43 -9.60 -26.19
N SER A 19 17.36 -8.98 -25.72
CA SER A 19 16.39 -9.56 -24.79
C SER A 19 14.96 -9.46 -25.32
N ARG A 20 14.04 -10.12 -24.63
CA ARG A 20 12.60 -9.85 -24.72
C ARG A 20 12.14 -9.24 -23.40
N VAL A 21 11.38 -8.16 -23.49
CA VAL A 21 10.96 -7.37 -22.33
C VAL A 21 9.50 -7.64 -22.02
N ILE A 22 9.23 -7.95 -20.76
CA ILE A 22 7.89 -7.92 -20.17
C ILE A 22 7.89 -6.76 -19.17
N ALA A 23 6.96 -5.82 -19.30
CA ALA A 23 6.77 -4.76 -18.32
C ALA A 23 5.67 -5.15 -17.35
N LEU A 24 5.95 -5.09 -16.05
CA LEU A 24 4.99 -5.18 -14.96
C LEU A 24 5.05 -3.88 -14.17
N VAL A 25 4.02 -3.06 -14.30
CA VAL A 25 3.92 -1.76 -13.64
C VAL A 25 2.63 -1.69 -12.84
N THR A 26 2.74 -1.39 -11.55
CA THR A 26 1.59 -1.28 -10.65
C THR A 26 1.48 0.11 -10.04
N SER A 27 0.26 0.55 -9.77
CA SER A 27 -0.02 1.84 -9.14
C SER A 27 0.47 1.89 -7.70
N ASP A 28 1.16 2.97 -7.36
CA ASP A 28 1.52 3.33 -6.00
C ASP A 28 0.75 4.53 -5.42
N ARG A 29 -0.32 4.94 -6.10
CA ARG A 29 -1.19 6.04 -5.63
C ARG A 29 -1.84 5.66 -4.30
N ILE A 30 -1.80 6.57 -3.33
CA ILE A 30 -2.53 6.44 -2.07
C ILE A 30 -4.03 6.30 -2.40
N ASN A 31 -4.73 5.38 -1.74
CA ASN A 31 -6.13 5.04 -2.04
C ASN A 31 -6.38 4.51 -3.46
N LEU A 32 -5.36 4.09 -4.20
CA LEU A 32 -5.49 3.41 -5.49
C LEU A 32 -4.25 2.54 -5.78
N SER A 33 -3.69 1.92 -4.74
CA SER A 33 -2.51 1.08 -4.89
C SER A 33 -2.87 -0.27 -5.52
N ALA A 34 -1.93 -0.84 -6.26
CA ALA A 34 -2.08 -2.13 -6.92
C ALA A 34 -0.96 -3.07 -6.46
N PRO A 35 -1.22 -3.94 -5.46
CA PRO A 35 -0.24 -4.94 -5.05
C PRO A 35 -0.04 -5.98 -6.16
N ILE A 36 1.18 -6.52 -6.28
CA ILE A 36 1.44 -7.73 -7.08
C ILE A 36 0.60 -8.87 -6.49
N HIS A 37 -0.23 -9.49 -7.32
CA HIS A 37 -1.13 -10.57 -6.92
C HIS A 37 -0.85 -11.83 -7.72
N GLN A 38 -1.17 -13.01 -7.16
CA GLN A 38 -0.89 -14.29 -7.81
C GLN A 38 -1.52 -14.41 -9.21
N MET A 39 -2.70 -13.84 -9.41
CA MET A 39 -3.39 -13.81 -10.72
C MET A 39 -2.61 -13.09 -11.83
N MET A 40 -1.66 -12.22 -11.48
CA MET A 40 -0.79 -11.59 -12.48
C MET A 40 0.09 -12.63 -13.19
N ASN A 41 0.35 -13.78 -12.55
CA ASN A 41 1.13 -14.86 -13.14
C ASN A 41 0.45 -15.44 -14.39
N ASP A 42 -0.89 -15.52 -14.42
CA ASP A 42 -1.62 -16.05 -15.57
C ASP A 42 -1.43 -15.14 -16.79
N THR A 43 -1.52 -13.83 -16.58
CA THR A 43 -1.27 -12.82 -17.62
C THR A 43 0.19 -12.82 -18.07
N ILE A 44 1.13 -12.95 -17.14
CA ILE A 44 2.57 -13.08 -17.48
C ILE A 44 2.81 -14.36 -18.28
N TYR A 45 2.20 -15.48 -17.91
CA TYR A 45 2.31 -16.73 -18.66
C TYR A 45 1.77 -16.61 -20.09
N GLU A 46 0.64 -15.92 -20.28
CA GLU A 46 0.12 -15.64 -21.62
C GLU A 46 1.12 -14.84 -22.46
N GLN A 47 1.74 -13.81 -21.89
CA GLN A 47 2.79 -13.03 -22.54
C GLN A 47 4.02 -13.87 -22.88
N LEU A 48 4.47 -14.73 -21.96
CA LEU A 48 5.61 -15.63 -22.18
C LEU A 48 5.31 -16.60 -23.34
N ARG A 49 4.08 -17.11 -23.47
CA ARG A 49 3.67 -17.96 -24.60
C ARG A 49 3.72 -17.20 -25.92
N ILE A 50 3.25 -15.96 -25.95
CA ILE A 50 3.30 -15.11 -27.15
C ILE A 50 4.75 -14.85 -27.54
N ILE A 51 5.62 -14.50 -26.58
CA ILE A 51 7.06 -14.32 -26.82
C ILE A 51 7.66 -15.59 -27.40
N LYS A 52 7.36 -16.76 -26.82
CA LYS A 52 7.89 -18.06 -27.28
C LYS A 52 7.45 -18.39 -28.72
N ALA A 53 6.25 -18.00 -29.11
CA ALA A 53 5.72 -18.27 -30.45
C ALA A 53 6.21 -17.27 -31.52
N ASN A 54 6.51 -16.02 -31.15
CA ASN A 54 6.75 -14.94 -32.10
C ASN A 54 8.19 -14.40 -32.10
N SER A 55 9.03 -14.81 -31.16
CA SER A 55 10.42 -14.36 -31.08
C SER A 55 11.35 -15.28 -31.86
N GLY A 56 12.28 -14.68 -32.61
CA GLY A 56 13.48 -15.37 -33.08
C GLY A 56 14.44 -15.71 -31.93
N ASP A 57 15.71 -15.95 -32.24
CA ASP A 57 16.69 -16.24 -31.19
C ASP A 57 17.01 -14.99 -30.34
N PHE A 58 17.13 -15.21 -29.03
CA PHE A 58 17.46 -14.19 -28.02
C PHE A 58 18.06 -14.89 -26.80
N ASN A 59 18.81 -14.19 -25.96
CA ASN A 59 19.49 -14.81 -24.81
C ASN A 59 18.86 -14.50 -23.45
N ASN A 60 18.13 -13.38 -23.37
CA ASN A 60 17.70 -12.78 -22.13
C ASN A 60 16.18 -12.56 -22.12
N ILE A 61 15.52 -12.87 -21.01
CA ILE A 61 14.18 -12.39 -20.67
C ILE A 61 14.36 -11.31 -19.61
N ASP A 62 13.96 -10.08 -19.92
CA ASP A 62 14.06 -8.95 -19.03
C ASP A 62 12.67 -8.56 -18.51
N LEU A 63 12.48 -8.50 -17.20
CA LEU A 63 11.27 -7.98 -16.57
C LEU A 63 11.50 -6.52 -16.16
N PHE A 64 10.87 -5.59 -16.88
CA PHE A 64 10.78 -4.20 -16.46
C PHE A 64 9.79 -4.09 -15.30
N LEU A 65 10.25 -3.69 -14.11
CA LEU A 65 9.49 -3.82 -12.88
C LEU A 65 9.38 -2.50 -12.12
N PHE A 66 8.14 -2.04 -11.93
CA PHE A 66 7.80 -0.99 -10.98
C PHE A 66 6.63 -1.43 -10.11
N SER A 67 6.85 -1.55 -8.80
CA SER A 67 5.80 -1.90 -7.85
C SER A 67 6.24 -1.65 -6.40
N ARG A 68 5.26 -1.39 -5.53
CA ARG A 68 5.45 -1.20 -4.08
C ARG A 68 5.08 -2.42 -3.24
N GLY A 69 5.12 -3.61 -3.82
CA GLY A 69 4.94 -4.88 -3.10
C GLY A 69 3.70 -5.63 -3.51
N GLY A 70 3.23 -6.50 -2.62
CA GLY A 70 2.06 -7.33 -2.84
C GLY A 70 2.14 -8.65 -2.09
N ASP A 71 1.47 -9.66 -2.64
CA ASP A 71 1.34 -10.97 -2.01
C ASP A 71 2.69 -11.67 -1.87
N SER A 72 2.87 -12.38 -0.75
CA SER A 72 4.11 -13.10 -0.46
C SER A 72 4.39 -14.27 -1.39
N ASP A 73 3.35 -14.87 -1.97
CA ASP A 73 3.46 -16.07 -2.82
C ASP A 73 3.56 -15.75 -4.31
N ALA A 74 3.09 -14.58 -4.73
CA ALA A 74 3.13 -14.16 -6.13
C ALA A 74 4.55 -14.10 -6.72
N PRO A 75 5.58 -13.59 -6.01
CA PRO A 75 6.95 -13.59 -6.51
C PRO A 75 7.42 -14.95 -6.99
N TRP A 76 7.29 -15.99 -6.16
CA TRP A 76 7.79 -17.32 -6.49
C TRP A 76 7.08 -17.87 -7.73
N SER A 77 5.76 -17.71 -7.80
CA SER A 77 4.96 -18.13 -8.96
C SER A 77 5.46 -17.47 -10.25
N ILE A 78 5.68 -16.15 -10.22
CA ILE A 78 6.13 -15.38 -11.39
C ILE A 78 7.53 -15.82 -11.84
N VAL A 79 8.50 -15.85 -10.91
CA VAL A 79 9.90 -16.18 -11.25
C VAL A 79 10.04 -17.63 -11.72
N SER A 80 9.37 -18.58 -11.05
CA SER A 80 9.38 -19.99 -11.47
C SER A 80 8.75 -20.17 -12.85
N THR A 81 7.61 -19.55 -13.12
CA THR A 81 6.94 -19.61 -14.43
C THR A 81 7.84 -19.09 -15.56
N ILE A 82 8.53 -17.95 -15.35
CA ILE A 82 9.46 -17.40 -16.33
C ILE A 82 10.62 -18.37 -16.59
N ARG A 83 11.24 -18.88 -15.53
CA ARG A 83 12.39 -19.81 -15.63
C ARG A 83 12.01 -21.15 -16.24
N GLU A 84 10.84 -21.70 -15.93
CA GLU A 84 10.36 -22.95 -16.54
C GLU A 84 9.97 -22.78 -18.01
N THR A 85 9.46 -21.60 -18.39
CA THR A 85 9.12 -21.33 -19.79
C THR A 85 10.36 -21.15 -20.66
N PHE A 86 11.42 -20.58 -20.10
CA PHE A 86 12.69 -20.26 -20.77
C PHE A 86 13.93 -20.72 -19.97
N PRO A 87 14.13 -22.04 -19.76
CA PRO A 87 15.20 -22.57 -18.90
C PRO A 87 16.61 -22.24 -19.39
N ASP A 88 16.79 -22.09 -20.71
CA ASP A 88 18.08 -21.82 -21.33
C ASP A 88 18.43 -20.33 -21.37
N LYS A 89 17.47 -19.43 -21.08
CA LYS A 89 17.66 -17.98 -21.15
C LYS A 89 18.07 -17.42 -19.78
N GLN A 90 18.71 -16.26 -19.76
CA GLN A 90 18.93 -15.53 -18.51
C GLN A 90 17.68 -14.71 -18.17
N PHE A 91 17.28 -14.75 -16.91
CA PHE A 91 16.19 -13.92 -16.41
C PHE A 91 16.75 -12.71 -15.68
N ASN A 92 16.50 -11.50 -16.17
CA ASN A 92 16.97 -10.27 -15.55
C ASN A 92 15.78 -9.38 -15.14
N VAL A 93 16.01 -8.48 -14.20
CA VAL A 93 15.01 -7.49 -13.78
C VAL A 93 15.56 -6.09 -14.01
N LEU A 94 14.80 -5.25 -14.72
CA LEU A 94 15.12 -3.86 -15.02
C LEU A 94 14.28 -2.97 -14.09
N ILE A 95 14.94 -2.19 -13.23
CA ILE A 95 14.28 -1.36 -12.24
C ILE A 95 14.49 0.11 -12.63
N PRO A 96 13.46 0.79 -13.13
CA PRO A 96 13.55 2.21 -13.49
C PRO A 96 13.45 3.13 -12.27
N PHE A 97 12.75 2.68 -11.21
CA PHE A 97 12.51 3.48 -10.02
C PHE A 97 12.28 2.63 -8.75
N ARG A 98 11.07 2.12 -8.48
CA ARG A 98 10.79 1.42 -7.22
C ARG A 98 10.46 -0.05 -7.42
N ALA A 99 11.14 -0.93 -6.71
CA ALA A 99 10.78 -2.34 -6.58
C ALA A 99 10.87 -2.76 -5.11
N HIS A 100 9.77 -2.64 -4.36
CA HIS A 100 9.75 -2.91 -2.91
C HIS A 100 9.01 -4.22 -2.57
N SER A 101 9.32 -4.83 -1.42
CA SER A 101 8.64 -6.02 -0.88
C SER A 101 8.58 -7.15 -1.91
N ALA A 102 7.39 -7.58 -2.35
CA ALA A 102 7.21 -8.60 -3.39
C ALA A 102 8.03 -8.31 -4.68
N ALA A 103 8.17 -7.04 -5.08
CA ALA A 103 8.97 -6.67 -6.25
C ALA A 103 10.48 -6.82 -6.00
N THR A 104 10.96 -6.54 -4.78
CA THR A 104 12.34 -6.87 -4.38
C THR A 104 12.55 -8.38 -4.39
N MET A 105 11.57 -9.15 -3.90
CA MET A 105 11.63 -10.61 -3.89
C MET A 105 11.77 -11.20 -5.31
N ILE A 106 11.02 -10.66 -6.28
CA ILE A 106 11.19 -11.00 -7.71
C ILE A 106 12.59 -10.63 -8.19
N SER A 107 13.06 -9.42 -7.85
CA SER A 107 14.35 -8.88 -8.29
C SER A 107 15.54 -9.73 -7.83
N ILE A 108 15.56 -10.17 -6.57
CA ILE A 108 16.65 -11.03 -6.06
C ILE A 108 16.62 -12.45 -6.65
N GLY A 109 15.52 -12.84 -7.29
CA GLY A 109 15.42 -14.08 -8.06
C GLY A 109 16.03 -13.99 -9.46
N ALA A 110 16.46 -12.80 -9.89
CA ALA A 110 17.04 -12.55 -11.20
C ALA A 110 18.54 -12.90 -11.28
N ASP A 111 19.01 -13.23 -12.48
CA ASP A 111 20.42 -13.47 -12.77
C ASP A 111 21.22 -12.16 -12.69
N GLU A 112 20.68 -11.07 -13.27
CA GLU A 112 21.13 -9.69 -13.09
C GLU A 112 19.97 -8.77 -12.69
N ILE A 113 20.26 -7.76 -11.86
CA ILE A 113 19.33 -6.66 -11.55
C ILE A 113 19.93 -5.38 -12.14
N ILE A 114 19.26 -4.79 -13.12
CA ILE A 114 19.73 -3.59 -13.80
C ILE A 114 18.97 -2.39 -13.24
N MET A 115 19.70 -1.48 -12.59
CA MET A 115 19.14 -0.37 -11.83
C MET A 115 19.57 0.96 -12.44
N THR A 116 18.59 1.85 -12.67
CA THR A 116 18.87 3.26 -12.98
C THR A 116 19.49 3.98 -11.78
N GLU A 117 19.97 5.20 -11.97
CA GLU A 117 20.47 6.03 -10.86
C GLU A 117 19.41 6.28 -9.78
N LYS A 118 18.14 6.37 -10.17
CA LYS A 118 17.02 6.63 -9.27
C LYS A 118 16.41 5.37 -8.67
N ALA A 119 16.87 4.20 -9.08
CA ALA A 119 16.28 2.94 -8.68
C ALA A 119 16.55 2.59 -7.21
N GLU A 120 15.53 2.05 -6.55
CA GLU A 120 15.55 1.58 -5.17
C GLU A 120 14.86 0.21 -5.06
N LEU A 121 15.50 -0.66 -4.28
CA LEU A 121 14.88 -1.85 -3.71
C LEU A 121 14.31 -1.50 -2.33
N GLY A 122 13.43 -2.35 -1.79
CA GLY A 122 12.93 -2.22 -0.42
C GLY A 122 13.21 -3.48 0.41
N PRO A 123 12.88 -3.47 1.70
CA PRO A 123 12.81 -4.69 2.50
C PRO A 123 11.82 -5.69 1.91
N VAL A 124 12.02 -6.98 2.20
CA VAL A 124 11.16 -8.08 1.72
C VAL A 124 10.17 -8.59 2.76
N ASP A 125 10.03 -7.89 3.88
CA ASP A 125 9.18 -8.30 4.98
C ASP A 125 7.69 -8.10 4.69
N ILE A 126 6.87 -8.83 5.47
CA ILE A 126 5.43 -8.95 5.29
C ILE A 126 4.72 -8.31 6.47
N THR A 127 3.64 -7.57 6.20
CA THR A 127 2.74 -7.01 7.21
C THR A 127 1.43 -7.82 7.27
N ILE A 128 0.90 -8.05 8.48
CA ILE A 128 -0.42 -8.65 8.68
C ILE A 128 -1.46 -7.52 8.68
N SER A 129 -2.06 -7.27 7.53
CA SER A 129 -3.12 -6.28 7.38
C SER A 129 -4.52 -6.88 7.50
N ASN A 130 -5.47 -6.10 8.03
CA ASN A 130 -6.92 -6.39 8.05
C ASN A 130 -7.31 -7.77 8.61
N SER A 131 -6.52 -8.32 9.53
CA SER A 131 -6.84 -9.61 10.16
C SER A 131 -7.82 -9.40 11.32
N PRO A 132 -8.90 -10.19 11.45
CA PRO A 132 -9.83 -10.08 12.58
C PRO A 132 -9.19 -10.43 13.92
N LEU A 133 -8.00 -11.04 13.90
CA LEU A 133 -7.21 -11.36 15.08
C LEU A 133 -6.33 -10.18 15.55
N ASN A 134 -6.28 -9.09 14.78
CA ASN A 134 -5.50 -7.92 15.15
C ASN A 134 -6.25 -7.05 16.16
N PRO A 135 -5.54 -6.31 17.03
CA PRO A 135 -6.18 -5.45 18.02
C PRO A 135 -6.98 -4.33 17.34
N PRO A 136 -8.17 -3.97 17.84
CA PRO A 136 -8.98 -2.91 17.26
C PRO A 136 -8.40 -1.53 17.61
N HIS A 137 -8.43 -0.61 16.64
CA HIS A 137 -8.08 0.78 16.85
C HIS A 137 -9.04 1.40 17.89
N PRO A 138 -8.55 2.17 18.88
CA PRO A 138 -9.36 2.65 20.00
C PRO A 138 -10.59 3.46 19.55
N VAL A 139 -10.41 4.28 18.51
CA VAL A 139 -11.44 5.16 17.92
C VAL A 139 -12.26 4.48 16.83
N THR A 140 -11.63 4.09 15.71
CA THR A 140 -12.35 3.57 14.52
C THR A 140 -12.83 2.12 14.65
N LYS A 141 -12.33 1.38 15.65
CA LYS A 141 -12.55 -0.07 15.83
C LYS A 141 -12.06 -0.95 14.68
N ALA A 142 -11.45 -0.37 13.64
CA ALA A 142 -10.80 -1.12 12.57
C ALA A 142 -9.59 -1.89 13.13
N PRO A 143 -9.28 -3.10 12.63
CA PRO A 143 -8.08 -3.82 13.07
C PRO A 143 -6.81 -3.01 12.76
N ILE A 144 -5.91 -2.89 13.74
CA ILE A 144 -4.59 -2.27 13.56
C ILE A 144 -3.67 -3.28 12.88
N ASP A 145 -2.96 -2.86 11.84
CA ASP A 145 -2.00 -3.74 11.16
C ASP A 145 -0.86 -4.13 12.11
N ILE A 146 -0.46 -5.41 12.08
CA ILE A 146 0.66 -5.93 12.85
C ILE A 146 1.79 -6.23 11.87
N SER A 147 2.90 -5.54 12.02
CA SER A 147 4.10 -5.86 11.26
C SER A 147 4.97 -6.89 11.98
N VAL A 148 5.70 -7.70 11.19
CA VAL A 148 6.71 -8.62 11.75
C VAL A 148 7.82 -7.82 12.44
N GLU A 149 8.17 -6.66 11.88
CA GLU A 149 9.23 -5.78 12.36
C GLU A 149 8.93 -5.22 13.75
N ASP A 150 7.72 -4.73 14.01
CA ASP A 150 7.33 -4.19 15.32
C ASP A 150 7.37 -5.27 16.41
N VAL A 151 6.90 -6.49 16.09
CA VAL A 151 6.92 -7.62 17.03
C VAL A 151 8.34 -8.06 17.32
N MET A 152 9.20 -8.19 16.30
CA MET A 152 10.61 -8.53 16.50
C MET A 152 11.37 -7.39 17.20
N GLY A 153 11.02 -6.14 16.92
CA GLY A 153 11.55 -4.95 17.59
C GLY A 153 11.21 -4.92 19.08
N TYR A 154 9.99 -5.30 19.46
CA TYR A 154 9.59 -5.48 20.86
C TYR A 154 10.47 -6.53 21.56
N ILE A 155 10.69 -7.68 20.94
CA ILE A 155 11.55 -8.73 21.51
C ILE A 155 13.02 -8.27 21.60
N ALA A 156 13.54 -7.62 20.56
CA ALA A 156 14.91 -7.10 20.53
C ALA A 156 15.14 -6.00 21.58
N LEU A 157 14.10 -5.21 21.92
CA LEU A 157 14.18 -4.22 22.98
C LEU A 157 14.43 -4.86 24.35
N LEU A 158 13.89 -6.06 24.60
CA LEU A 158 14.14 -6.79 25.85
C LEU A 158 15.63 -7.09 26.04
N ASP A 159 16.30 -7.52 24.96
CA ASP A 159 17.74 -7.77 24.99
C ASP A 159 18.53 -6.45 25.23
N LYS A 160 18.11 -5.33 24.62
CA LYS A 160 18.71 -4.01 24.84
C LYS A 160 18.54 -3.49 26.27
N LEU A 161 17.44 -3.85 26.93
CA LEU A 161 17.17 -3.50 28.33
C LEU A 161 17.84 -4.47 29.32
N ASN A 162 18.68 -5.39 28.85
CA ASN A 162 19.30 -6.45 29.64
C ASN A 162 18.31 -7.41 30.31
N CYS A 163 17.07 -7.52 29.79
CA CYS A 163 16.08 -8.52 30.20
C CYS A 163 16.43 -9.89 29.62
N THR A 164 17.50 -10.49 30.15
CA THR A 164 18.10 -11.72 29.63
C THR A 164 17.61 -12.97 30.34
N LYS A 165 17.00 -12.85 31.53
CA LYS A 165 16.56 -14.03 32.29
C LYS A 165 15.31 -14.65 31.66
N PRO A 166 15.19 -15.98 31.60
CA PRO A 166 14.03 -16.66 31.03
C PRO A 166 12.69 -16.18 31.62
N ASN A 167 12.62 -15.93 32.93
CA ASN A 167 11.42 -15.44 33.60
C ASN A 167 11.02 -14.01 33.19
N GLU A 168 11.99 -13.15 32.87
CA GLU A 168 11.73 -11.77 32.41
C GLU A 168 11.18 -11.79 30.99
N LYS A 169 11.76 -12.62 30.11
CA LYS A 169 11.27 -12.84 28.75
C LYS A 169 9.88 -13.47 28.73
N LEU A 170 9.62 -14.46 29.60
CA LEU A 170 8.31 -15.10 29.72
C LEU A 170 7.23 -14.09 30.14
N LYS A 171 7.50 -13.28 31.18
CA LYS A 171 6.56 -12.23 31.62
C LYS A 171 6.27 -11.21 30.51
N SER A 172 7.29 -10.82 29.77
CA SER A 172 7.13 -9.90 28.63
C SER A 172 6.31 -10.51 27.50
N PHE A 173 6.52 -11.79 27.20
CA PHE A 173 5.75 -12.52 26.21
C PHE A 173 4.29 -12.71 26.65
N GLU A 174 4.05 -13.06 27.93
CA GLU A 174 2.71 -13.11 28.53
C GLU A 174 2.00 -11.76 28.37
N PHE A 175 2.67 -10.66 28.70
CA PHE A 175 2.13 -9.31 28.53
C PHE A 175 1.77 -9.01 27.06
N LEU A 176 2.65 -9.31 26.11
CA LEU A 176 2.38 -9.13 24.69
C LEU A 176 1.18 -9.96 24.22
N SER A 177 1.14 -11.25 24.58
CA SER A 177 0.09 -12.19 24.20
C SER A 177 -1.28 -11.88 24.83
N SER A 178 -1.32 -11.08 25.90
CA SER A 178 -2.56 -10.58 26.48
C SER A 178 -3.17 -9.40 25.70
N HIS A 179 -2.37 -8.71 24.88
CA HIS A 179 -2.81 -7.56 24.06
C HIS A 179 -2.93 -7.92 22.57
N ILE A 180 -2.14 -8.88 22.11
CA ILE A 180 -2.14 -9.37 20.73
C ILE A 180 -2.55 -10.84 20.76
N ASN A 181 -3.52 -11.19 19.92
CA ASN A 181 -3.98 -12.57 19.82
C ASN A 181 -2.81 -13.54 19.54
N PRO A 182 -2.63 -14.63 20.31
CA PRO A 182 -1.55 -15.58 20.11
C PRO A 182 -1.47 -16.17 18.68
N LEU A 183 -2.61 -16.34 18.00
CA LEU A 183 -2.64 -16.79 16.60
C LEU A 183 -2.07 -15.73 15.65
N ALA A 184 -2.20 -14.44 15.97
CA ALA A 184 -1.55 -13.37 15.22
C ALA A 184 -0.02 -13.40 15.42
N ILE A 185 0.46 -13.65 16.64
CA ILE A 185 1.89 -13.84 16.93
C ILE A 185 2.43 -15.08 16.20
N GLY A 186 1.69 -16.19 16.22
CA GLY A 186 2.05 -17.39 15.45
C GLY A 186 2.12 -17.12 13.94
N LYS A 187 1.19 -16.31 13.41
CA LYS A 187 1.22 -15.87 12.01
C LYS A 187 2.44 -15.00 11.71
N VAL A 188 2.86 -14.11 12.61
CA VAL A 188 4.10 -13.31 12.46
C VAL A 188 5.30 -14.23 12.26
N ASN A 189 5.50 -15.21 13.14
CA ASN A 189 6.63 -16.15 13.02
C ASN A 189 6.57 -16.94 11.70
N ARG A 190 5.38 -17.43 11.32
CA ARG A 190 5.20 -18.16 10.06
C ARG A 190 5.56 -17.30 8.85
N LEU A 191 5.13 -16.04 8.81
CA LEU A 191 5.42 -15.12 7.71
C LEU A 191 6.90 -14.77 7.62
N LEU A 192 7.58 -14.59 8.76
CA LEU A 192 9.03 -14.39 8.79
C LEU A 192 9.77 -15.59 8.18
N GLU A 193 9.43 -16.80 8.61
CA GLU A 193 10.07 -18.02 8.10
C GLU A 193 9.72 -18.29 6.63
N GLN A 194 8.49 -18.01 6.20
CA GLN A 194 8.09 -18.05 4.79
C GLN A 194 8.89 -17.06 3.95
N THR A 195 9.08 -15.82 4.44
CA THR A 195 9.88 -14.80 3.75
C THR A 195 11.32 -15.27 3.54
N LYS A 196 11.96 -15.80 4.59
CA LYS A 196 13.33 -16.33 4.52
C LYS A 196 13.42 -17.51 3.56
N LEU A 197 12.45 -18.43 3.61
CA LEU A 197 12.40 -19.59 2.73
C LEU A 197 12.26 -19.17 1.26
N VAL A 198 11.32 -18.29 0.94
CA VAL A 198 11.08 -17.82 -0.43
C VAL A 198 12.30 -17.03 -0.93
N ALA A 199 12.84 -16.10 -0.14
CA ALA A 199 14.04 -15.35 -0.51
C ALA A 199 15.25 -16.27 -0.75
N GLY A 200 15.45 -17.27 0.11
CA GLY A 200 16.48 -18.28 -0.08
C GLY A 200 16.30 -19.09 -1.37
N ARG A 201 15.06 -19.49 -1.68
CA ARG A 201 14.74 -20.17 -2.96
C ARG A 201 14.97 -19.27 -4.16
N MET A 202 14.59 -17.99 -4.08
CA MET A 202 14.84 -17.01 -5.15
C MET A 202 16.32 -16.94 -5.51
N LEU A 203 17.16 -16.75 -4.49
CA LEU A 203 18.61 -16.64 -4.67
C LEU A 203 19.25 -17.94 -5.17
N ALA A 204 18.72 -19.10 -4.77
CA ALA A 204 19.22 -20.42 -5.17
C ALA A 204 18.75 -20.88 -6.55
N ASN A 205 17.67 -20.28 -7.08
CA ASN A 205 17.14 -20.58 -8.41
C ASN A 205 17.80 -19.73 -9.51
N ARG A 206 18.83 -18.95 -9.17
CA ARG A 206 19.60 -18.18 -10.12
C ARG A 206 20.49 -19.10 -10.95
N LYS A 207 20.69 -18.77 -12.22
CA LYS A 207 21.59 -19.51 -13.11
C LYS A 207 23.03 -19.44 -12.62
N ASN A 208 23.43 -18.26 -12.13
CA ASN A 208 24.73 -18.01 -11.50
C ASN A 208 24.60 -17.96 -9.98
N ASN A 209 24.64 -19.14 -9.37
CA ASN A 209 24.45 -19.29 -7.92
C ASN A 209 25.59 -18.69 -7.10
N LEU A 210 25.22 -18.03 -6.01
CA LEU A 210 26.16 -17.63 -4.96
C LEU A 210 26.38 -18.79 -3.99
N GLN A 211 27.41 -18.68 -3.16
CA GLN A 211 27.62 -19.64 -2.07
C GLN A 211 26.45 -19.59 -1.09
N LYS A 212 26.08 -20.75 -0.51
CA LYS A 212 24.98 -20.86 0.46
C LYS A 212 25.05 -19.81 1.58
N LYS A 213 26.25 -19.59 2.14
CA LYS A 213 26.49 -18.60 3.20
C LYS A 213 26.24 -17.16 2.74
N GLN A 214 26.54 -16.84 1.48
CA GLN A 214 26.24 -15.52 0.90
C GLN A 214 24.73 -15.33 0.77
N ASN A 215 24.01 -16.35 0.29
CA ASN A 215 22.55 -16.31 0.22
C ASN A 215 21.92 -16.10 1.61
N GLU A 216 22.34 -16.88 2.60
CA GLU A 216 21.86 -16.74 3.99
C GLU A 216 22.09 -15.33 4.54
N ASN A 217 23.25 -14.73 4.25
CA ASN A 217 23.56 -13.35 4.67
C ASN A 217 22.68 -12.30 3.98
N ILE A 218 22.42 -12.45 2.67
CA ILE A 218 21.52 -11.55 1.93
C ILE A 218 20.11 -11.64 2.51
N VAL A 219 19.60 -12.86 2.71
CA VAL A 219 18.26 -13.09 3.28
C VAL A 219 18.15 -12.45 4.67
N LYS A 220 19.15 -12.68 5.54
CA LYS A 220 19.17 -12.11 6.89
C LYS A 220 19.10 -10.59 6.86
N LYS A 221 19.90 -9.94 5.99
CA LYS A 221 19.91 -8.49 5.86
C LYS A 221 18.57 -7.96 5.37
N LEU A 222 18.04 -8.50 4.27
CA LEU A 222 16.80 -8.00 3.64
C LEU A 222 15.54 -8.27 4.47
N ALA A 223 15.49 -9.36 5.24
CA ALA A 223 14.30 -9.78 5.96
C ALA A 223 14.33 -9.48 7.47
N SER A 224 15.47 -9.05 8.03
CA SER A 224 15.61 -8.95 9.50
C SER A 224 16.53 -7.84 10.03
N GLU A 225 17.41 -7.24 9.21
CA GLU A 225 18.34 -6.21 9.70
C GLU A 225 18.06 -4.80 9.14
N ILE A 226 17.07 -4.67 8.25
CA ILE A 226 16.59 -3.35 7.80
C ILE A 226 15.41 -2.98 8.70
N TYR A 227 15.64 -2.02 9.61
CA TYR A 227 14.73 -1.60 10.69
C TYR A 227 13.62 -0.62 10.25
N SER A 228 13.28 -0.62 8.96
CA SER A 228 12.19 0.19 8.43
C SER A 228 11.66 -0.41 7.15
N HIS A 229 10.38 -0.80 7.15
CA HIS A 229 9.60 -1.14 5.95
C HIS A 229 9.66 -0.12 4.81
N ARG A 230 10.05 1.13 5.10
CA ARG A 230 10.15 2.23 4.12
C ARG A 230 11.58 2.54 3.71
N HIS A 231 12.55 1.75 4.16
CA HIS A 231 13.94 1.97 3.82
C HIS A 231 14.16 1.75 2.31
N SER A 232 14.81 2.72 1.68
CA SER A 232 15.17 2.66 0.28
C SER A 232 16.59 2.12 0.15
N ILE A 233 16.73 0.94 -0.46
CA ILE A 233 18.02 0.31 -0.71
C ILE A 233 18.50 0.74 -2.10
N SER A 234 19.49 1.64 -2.14
CA SER A 234 20.11 2.09 -3.39
C SER A 234 20.92 0.98 -4.07
N ARG A 235 21.26 1.14 -5.36
CA ARG A 235 22.13 0.20 -6.10
C ARG A 235 23.48 -0.05 -5.42
N SER A 236 24.06 0.98 -4.79
CA SER A 236 25.33 0.87 -4.05
C SER A 236 25.15 0.07 -2.77
N GLU A 237 24.07 0.32 -2.03
CA GLU A 237 23.76 -0.41 -0.80
C GLU A 237 23.41 -1.89 -1.08
N ALA A 238 22.64 -2.16 -2.15
CA ALA A 238 22.32 -3.52 -2.57
C ALA A 238 23.59 -4.36 -2.79
N ARG A 239 24.62 -3.78 -3.41
CA ARG A 239 25.94 -4.41 -3.57
C ARG A 239 26.64 -4.65 -2.23
N GLN A 240 26.58 -3.69 -1.30
CA GLN A 240 27.15 -3.83 0.06
C GLN A 240 26.42 -4.90 0.89
N ILE A 241 25.12 -5.09 0.67
CA ILE A 241 24.32 -6.15 1.29
C ILE A 241 24.79 -7.54 0.80
N GLY A 242 25.30 -7.61 -0.42
CA GLY A 242 25.85 -8.84 -1.03
C GLY A 242 25.19 -9.21 -2.36
N ILE A 243 24.27 -8.38 -2.85
CA ILE A 243 23.61 -8.55 -4.16
C ILE A 243 24.58 -8.07 -5.26
N SER A 244 25.69 -8.80 -5.42
CA SER A 244 26.83 -8.42 -6.28
C SER A 244 26.51 -8.36 -7.77
N TYR A 245 25.35 -8.91 -8.17
CA TYR A 245 24.84 -8.94 -9.54
C TYR A 245 23.91 -7.77 -9.88
N VAL A 246 23.85 -6.74 -9.02
CA VAL A 246 23.29 -5.43 -9.38
C VAL A 246 24.22 -4.72 -10.36
N LYS A 247 23.71 -4.34 -11.52
CA LYS A 247 24.40 -3.62 -12.59
C LYS A 247 23.80 -2.23 -12.78
N ASP A 248 24.65 -1.27 -13.13
CA ASP A 248 24.21 0.08 -13.50
C ASP A 248 23.63 0.05 -14.93
N ALA A 249 22.46 0.66 -15.14
CA ALA A 249 21.78 0.71 -16.43
C ALA A 249 22.60 1.45 -17.51
N GLU A 250 23.47 2.35 -17.08
CA GLU A 250 24.42 3.11 -17.87
C GLU A 250 25.42 2.20 -18.59
N ASN A 251 25.80 1.06 -18.00
CA ASN A 251 26.69 0.08 -18.62
C ASN A 251 26.10 -0.56 -19.89
N PHE A 252 24.77 -0.46 -20.06
CA PHE A 252 24.06 -0.97 -21.22
C PHE A 252 23.46 0.16 -22.07
N GLU A 253 23.75 1.43 -21.73
CA GLU A 253 23.19 2.61 -22.38
C GLU A 253 21.65 2.62 -22.41
N ILE A 254 21.00 2.11 -21.35
CA ILE A 254 19.54 2.06 -21.25
C ILE A 254 18.97 2.90 -20.10
N ASP A 255 19.78 3.57 -19.29
CA ASP A 255 19.31 4.35 -18.12
C ASP A 255 18.18 5.34 -18.50
N VAL A 256 18.44 6.20 -19.49
CA VAL A 256 17.45 7.16 -20.00
C VAL A 256 16.22 6.47 -20.59
N LEU A 257 16.41 5.34 -21.29
CA LEU A 257 15.30 4.59 -21.89
C LEU A 257 14.38 3.99 -20.82
N LEU A 258 14.95 3.46 -19.74
CA LEU A 258 14.19 2.91 -18.62
C LEU A 258 13.39 3.99 -17.90
N TRP A 259 14.02 5.14 -17.64
CA TRP A 259 13.35 6.27 -17.00
C TRP A 259 12.22 6.85 -17.86
N ASP A 260 12.46 7.03 -19.15
CA ASP A 260 11.47 7.55 -20.08
C ASP A 260 10.30 6.58 -20.28
N LEU A 261 10.57 5.27 -20.38
CA LEU A 261 9.53 4.25 -20.41
C LEU A 261 8.70 4.26 -19.12
N TYR A 262 9.34 4.41 -17.96
CA TYR A 262 8.64 4.57 -16.68
C TYR A 262 7.73 5.80 -16.68
N LYS A 263 8.19 6.96 -17.16
CA LYS A 263 7.36 8.17 -17.23
C LYS A 263 6.10 7.97 -18.09
N LEU A 264 6.19 7.23 -19.19
CA LEU A 264 5.03 6.90 -20.04
C LEU A 264 4.01 6.02 -19.31
N TYR A 265 4.48 5.04 -18.53
CA TYR A 265 3.58 4.25 -17.67
C TYR A 265 3.02 5.09 -16.52
N ALA A 266 3.84 5.96 -15.90
CA ALA A 266 3.44 6.84 -14.82
C ALA A 266 2.35 7.82 -15.26
N GLU A 267 2.43 8.34 -16.48
CA GLU A 267 1.39 9.14 -17.11
C GLU A 267 0.12 8.30 -17.34
N THR A 268 0.26 7.10 -17.89
CA THR A 268 -0.88 6.20 -18.19
C THR A 268 -1.65 5.79 -16.93
N LEU A 269 -0.97 5.64 -15.80
CA LEU A 269 -1.52 5.26 -14.49
C LEU A 269 -1.75 6.46 -13.56
N GLU A 270 -1.45 7.69 -14.01
CA GLU A 270 -1.55 8.93 -13.23
C GLU A 270 -0.79 8.90 -11.89
N LEU A 271 0.39 8.26 -11.86
CA LEU A 271 1.14 8.03 -10.61
C LEU A 271 1.61 9.32 -9.93
N ASN A 272 1.75 10.41 -10.69
CA ASN A 272 2.14 11.71 -10.16
C ASN A 272 0.96 12.49 -9.56
N GLU A 273 -0.27 12.01 -9.72
CA GLU A 273 -1.49 12.68 -9.24
C GLU A 273 -2.10 11.93 -8.05
N PRO A 274 -2.08 12.50 -6.83
CA PRO A 274 -2.69 11.88 -5.67
C PRO A 274 -4.17 11.59 -5.90
N PHE A 275 -4.60 10.34 -5.68
CA PHE A 275 -6.01 10.01 -5.70
C PHE A 275 -6.63 10.37 -4.33
N ASN A 276 -7.28 11.53 -4.26
CA ASN A 276 -7.87 12.06 -3.03
C ASN A 276 -9.41 12.20 -3.16
N PRO A 277 -10.16 11.11 -2.91
CA PRO A 277 -11.62 11.13 -2.95
C PRO A 277 -12.24 12.11 -1.94
N GLU A 278 -11.63 12.30 -0.77
CA GLU A 278 -12.15 13.21 0.27
C GLU A 278 -12.14 14.66 -0.22
N LYS A 279 -11.02 15.08 -0.82
CA LYS A 279 -10.90 16.40 -1.45
C LYS A 279 -11.94 16.56 -2.57
N TYR A 280 -12.10 15.55 -3.42
CA TYR A 280 -13.07 15.60 -4.50
C TYR A 280 -14.51 15.77 -4.00
N LEU A 281 -14.93 14.99 -3.00
CA LEU A 281 -16.27 15.10 -2.42
C LEU A 281 -16.49 16.50 -1.79
N SER A 282 -15.47 17.03 -1.11
CA SER A 282 -15.52 18.33 -0.43
C SER A 282 -15.57 19.50 -1.42
N ASP A 283 -14.71 19.51 -2.44
CA ASP A 283 -14.64 20.56 -3.45
C ASP A 283 -15.95 20.61 -4.28
N ASN A 284 -16.57 19.45 -4.53
CA ASN A 284 -17.82 19.35 -5.29
C ASN A 284 -19.09 19.42 -4.42
N LYS A 285 -18.97 19.50 -3.10
CA LYS A 285 -20.10 19.53 -2.14
C LYS A 285 -21.10 18.37 -2.33
N ILE A 286 -20.57 17.17 -2.57
CA ILE A 286 -21.35 15.93 -2.74
C ILE A 286 -21.00 14.90 -1.65
N ASP A 287 -21.97 14.05 -1.30
CA ASP A 287 -21.79 13.02 -0.26
C ASP A 287 -21.31 11.67 -0.80
N ASN A 288 -21.51 11.41 -2.08
CA ASN A 288 -21.06 10.18 -2.73
C ASN A 288 -20.58 10.45 -4.15
N HIS A 289 -19.63 9.64 -4.60
CA HIS A 289 -19.17 9.63 -5.98
C HIS A 289 -18.59 8.27 -6.35
N LYS A 290 -18.76 7.87 -7.62
CA LYS A 290 -18.21 6.63 -8.15
C LYS A 290 -17.31 6.92 -9.35
N TRP A 291 -16.03 6.59 -9.23
CA TRP A 291 -15.08 6.52 -10.34
C TRP A 291 -15.14 5.14 -10.99
N ILE A 292 -15.11 5.09 -12.31
CA ILE A 292 -15.25 3.86 -13.10
C ILE A 292 -13.99 3.65 -13.93
N ASP A 293 -13.53 2.40 -14.03
CA ASP A 293 -12.41 1.97 -14.89
C ASP A 293 -11.08 2.73 -14.61
N LEU A 294 -10.82 3.05 -13.34
CA LEU A 294 -9.53 3.61 -12.92
C LEU A 294 -8.42 2.59 -13.13
N LYS A 295 -7.39 2.94 -13.89
CA LYS A 295 -6.27 2.03 -14.20
C LYS A 295 -5.38 1.85 -12.98
N LYS A 296 -5.02 0.60 -12.70
CA LYS A 296 -4.25 0.20 -11.51
C LYS A 296 -2.95 -0.51 -11.84
N ALA A 297 -2.91 -1.32 -12.89
CA ALA A 297 -1.70 -2.04 -13.25
C ALA A 297 -1.67 -2.36 -14.75
N ILE A 298 -0.46 -2.53 -15.30
CA ILE A 298 -0.21 -2.83 -16.70
C ILE A 298 0.81 -3.96 -16.78
N ILE A 299 0.49 -4.96 -17.61
CA ILE A 299 1.42 -6.01 -18.05
C ILE A 299 1.53 -5.91 -19.57
N GLU A 300 2.71 -5.57 -20.09
CA GLU A 300 2.88 -5.25 -21.51
C GLU A 300 4.16 -5.85 -22.09
N THR A 301 4.07 -6.29 -23.35
CA THR A 301 5.20 -6.66 -24.20
C THR A 301 5.11 -5.86 -25.50
N GLU A 302 6.06 -6.06 -26.42
CA GLU A 302 5.94 -5.50 -27.77
C GLU A 302 4.74 -6.04 -28.57
N PHE A 303 4.16 -7.17 -28.15
CA PHE A 303 3.05 -7.83 -28.83
C PHE A 303 1.70 -7.38 -28.27
N ASP A 304 1.52 -7.49 -26.95
CA ASP A 304 0.23 -7.32 -26.30
C ASP A 304 0.32 -6.50 -25.02
N CYS A 305 -0.78 -5.83 -24.66
CA CYS A 305 -0.92 -5.05 -23.44
C CYS A 305 -2.16 -5.49 -22.67
N PHE A 306 -1.99 -5.79 -21.39
CA PHE A 306 -3.08 -6.07 -20.47
C PHE A 306 -3.12 -5.00 -19.39
N VAL A 307 -4.33 -4.52 -19.10
CA VAL A 307 -4.55 -3.50 -18.08
C VAL A 307 -5.55 -4.02 -17.06
N GLN A 308 -5.24 -3.80 -15.79
CA GLN A 308 -6.16 -3.97 -14.69
C GLN A 308 -6.76 -2.62 -14.31
N THR A 309 -8.08 -2.58 -14.17
CA THR A 309 -8.84 -1.40 -13.75
C THR A 309 -9.66 -1.70 -12.50
N CYS A 310 -10.08 -0.68 -11.75
CA CYS A 310 -11.07 -0.82 -10.69
C CYS A 310 -12.15 0.26 -10.78
N ASP A 311 -13.28 -0.03 -10.15
CA ASP A 311 -14.23 1.00 -9.75
C ASP A 311 -13.96 1.39 -8.29
N VAL A 312 -14.07 2.69 -7.99
CA VAL A 312 -13.99 3.20 -6.62
C VAL A 312 -15.26 3.96 -6.31
N GLU A 313 -15.93 3.60 -5.22
CA GLU A 313 -17.05 4.33 -4.67
C GLU A 313 -16.61 4.96 -3.35
N ALA A 314 -16.75 6.28 -3.24
CA ALA A 314 -16.51 7.02 -2.01
C ALA A 314 -17.83 7.54 -1.44
N LYS A 315 -18.03 7.35 -0.14
CA LYS A 315 -19.19 7.86 0.59
C LYS A 315 -18.75 8.56 1.86
N ARG A 316 -19.23 9.78 2.09
CA ARG A 316 -18.96 10.52 3.32
C ARG A 316 -19.71 9.85 4.48
N LEU A 317 -18.99 9.48 5.54
CA LEU A 317 -19.60 8.95 6.74
C LEU A 317 -20.17 10.10 7.57
N ARG A 318 -21.48 10.05 7.83
CA ARG A 318 -22.13 10.96 8.77
C ARG A 318 -22.15 10.27 10.13
N GLN A 319 -21.44 10.82 11.12
CA GLN A 319 -21.65 10.43 12.51
C GLN A 319 -23.08 10.82 12.89
N ILE A 320 -23.84 9.85 13.37
CA ILE A 320 -25.11 10.12 14.05
C ILE A 320 -24.73 10.78 15.37
N THR A 321 -24.92 12.09 15.48
CA THR A 321 -24.71 12.81 16.74
C THR A 321 -25.73 12.33 17.77
N GLN A 322 -25.33 12.30 19.05
CA GLN A 322 -26.28 12.23 20.17
C GLN A 322 -27.41 13.26 19.98
N PRO A 323 -28.63 13.00 20.49
CA PRO A 323 -29.70 13.98 20.41
C PRO A 323 -29.23 15.32 20.98
N ILE A 324 -29.41 16.41 20.21
CA ILE A 324 -29.11 17.76 20.68
C ILE A 324 -30.14 18.08 21.78
N ASN A 325 -29.68 18.08 23.03
CA ASN A 325 -30.49 18.52 24.15
C ASN A 325 -30.56 20.05 24.16
N LEU A 326 -31.73 20.59 23.82
CA LEU A 326 -32.04 22.01 23.93
C LEU A 326 -32.34 22.33 25.40
N ASN A 327 -31.48 23.11 26.06
CA ASN A 327 -31.75 23.62 27.41
C ASN A 327 -31.72 25.16 27.41
N PRO A 328 -32.85 25.83 27.13
CA PRO A 328 -32.91 27.29 27.15
C PRO A 328 -32.71 27.80 28.58
N GLN A 329 -31.69 28.62 28.80
CA GLN A 329 -31.50 29.36 30.06
C GLN A 329 -32.49 30.51 30.10
N ILE A 330 -33.58 30.37 30.87
CA ILE A 330 -34.59 31.42 31.05
C ILE A 330 -34.22 32.26 32.27
N SER A 331 -33.82 33.52 32.05
CA SER A 331 -33.61 34.49 33.13
C SER A 331 -34.85 35.37 33.27
N LEU A 332 -35.57 35.21 34.38
CA LEU A 332 -36.73 36.05 34.69
C LEU A 332 -36.29 37.46 35.13
N PRO A 333 -37.04 38.51 34.78
CA PRO A 333 -36.79 39.84 35.29
C PRO A 333 -37.10 39.91 36.80
N PRO A 334 -36.51 40.87 37.53
CA PRO A 334 -36.83 41.08 38.94
C PRO A 334 -38.34 41.38 39.10
N VAL A 335 -38.99 40.63 39.99
CA VAL A 335 -40.42 40.78 40.26
C VAL A 335 -40.65 42.10 41.02
N PRO A 336 -41.61 42.94 40.59
CA PRO A 336 -41.97 44.16 41.32
C PRO A 336 -42.40 43.87 42.76
N GLN A 337 -41.97 44.71 43.71
CA GLN A 337 -42.32 44.55 45.12
C GLN A 337 -43.81 44.89 45.38
N GLY A 338 -44.47 44.11 46.25
CA GLY A 338 -45.86 44.36 46.68
C GLY A 338 -46.95 43.59 45.92
N LEU A 339 -46.59 42.64 45.06
CA LEU A 339 -47.56 41.81 44.32
C LEU A 339 -48.01 40.59 45.15
N ASN A 340 -49.29 40.24 45.05
CA ASN A 340 -49.83 38.99 45.59
C ASN A 340 -49.50 37.79 44.67
N GLU A 341 -49.73 36.57 45.15
CA GLU A 341 -49.37 35.33 44.44
C GLU A 341 -50.01 35.22 43.03
N GLN A 342 -51.27 35.64 42.89
CA GLN A 342 -51.96 35.66 41.60
C GLN A 342 -51.36 36.68 40.62
N GLN A 343 -50.97 37.85 41.13
CA GLN A 343 -50.32 38.89 40.34
C GLN A 343 -48.91 38.49 39.91
N ILE A 344 -48.18 37.75 40.75
CA ILE A 344 -46.87 37.18 40.40
C ILE A 344 -47.03 36.14 39.28
N GLN A 345 -48.03 35.25 39.38
CA GLN A 345 -48.32 34.28 38.32
C GLN A 345 -48.67 34.96 36.99
N ALA A 346 -49.53 35.99 37.02
CA ALA A 346 -49.89 36.76 35.83
C ALA A 346 -48.69 37.51 35.23
N PHE A 347 -47.81 38.06 36.06
CA PHE A 347 -46.58 38.72 35.62
C PHE A 347 -45.64 37.75 34.91
N ILE A 348 -45.42 36.58 35.48
CA ILE A 348 -44.57 35.53 34.88
C ILE A 348 -45.18 35.02 33.57
N GLN A 349 -46.49 34.75 33.54
CA GLN A 349 -47.16 34.28 32.31
C GLN A 349 -47.09 35.31 31.19
N ASN A 350 -47.31 36.59 31.50
CA ASN A 350 -47.25 37.66 30.51
C ASN A 350 -45.82 37.81 29.99
N TRP A 351 -44.83 37.82 30.87
CA TRP A 351 -43.42 37.87 30.47
C TRP A 351 -43.02 36.68 29.60
N LEU A 352 -43.41 35.46 29.97
CA LEU A 352 -43.16 34.27 29.17
C LEU A 352 -43.80 34.40 27.78
N SER A 353 -45.08 34.81 27.70
CA SER A 353 -45.78 34.94 26.42
C SER A 353 -45.12 35.93 25.45
N GLN A 354 -44.52 37.02 25.98
CA GLN A 354 -43.87 38.05 25.18
C GLN A 354 -42.44 37.67 24.75
N ASN A 355 -41.73 36.87 25.57
CA ASN A 355 -40.30 36.59 25.37
C ASN A 355 -40.01 35.17 24.88
N LEU A 356 -41.01 34.28 24.85
CA LEU A 356 -40.85 32.88 24.42
C LEU A 356 -40.28 32.79 22.99
N SER A 357 -40.75 33.63 22.08
CA SER A 357 -40.27 33.65 20.69
C SER A 357 -38.77 33.96 20.58
N LEU A 358 -38.30 34.96 21.33
CA LEU A 358 -36.88 35.36 21.37
C LEU A 358 -36.00 34.29 22.04
N VAL A 359 -36.48 33.70 23.14
CA VAL A 359 -35.79 32.59 23.82
C VAL A 359 -35.65 31.38 22.90
N LEU A 360 -36.71 31.02 22.16
CA LEU A 360 -36.69 29.95 21.18
C LEU A 360 -35.74 30.24 20.01
N GLN A 361 -35.71 31.47 19.50
CA GLN A 361 -34.77 31.87 18.45
C GLN A 361 -33.31 31.76 18.89
N ASN A 362 -32.98 32.22 20.09
CA ASN A 362 -31.63 32.11 20.64
C ASN A 362 -31.22 30.65 20.91
N ALA A 363 -32.11 29.85 21.49
CA ALA A 363 -31.88 28.42 21.69
C ALA A 363 -31.68 27.69 20.36
N THR A 364 -32.46 28.03 19.34
CA THR A 364 -32.33 27.49 17.98
C THR A 364 -30.99 27.88 17.35
N LYS A 365 -30.55 29.13 17.50
CA LYS A 365 -29.25 29.59 17.00
C LYS A 365 -28.09 28.83 17.64
N ILE A 366 -28.09 28.67 18.97
CA ILE A 366 -27.09 27.91 19.71
C ILE A 366 -27.10 26.44 19.30
N ALA A 367 -28.28 25.87 19.07
CA ALA A 367 -28.43 24.50 18.57
C ALA A 367 -27.87 24.33 17.16
N ILE A 368 -28.10 25.28 16.25
CA ILE A 368 -27.52 25.30 14.92
C ILE A 368 -26.00 25.41 15.00
N GLU A 369 -25.46 26.31 15.83
CA GLU A 369 -24.00 26.45 16.02
C GLU A 369 -23.37 25.18 16.62
N THR A 370 -24.07 24.52 17.55
CA THR A 370 -23.63 23.26 18.15
C THR A 370 -23.71 22.13 17.13
N PHE A 371 -24.80 22.05 16.35
CA PHE A 371 -24.97 21.10 15.26
C PHE A 371 -23.87 21.25 14.20
N LEU A 372 -23.52 22.49 13.85
CA LEU A 372 -22.42 22.81 12.93
C LEU A 372 -21.06 22.41 13.53
N LYS A 373 -20.83 22.60 14.83
CA LYS A 373 -19.62 22.14 15.55
C LYS A 373 -19.55 20.62 15.69
N THR A 374 -20.69 19.92 15.68
CA THR A 374 -20.76 18.46 15.73
C THR A 374 -20.75 17.79 14.35
N GLN A 375 -20.69 18.56 13.26
CA GLN A 375 -20.46 18.00 11.94
C GLN A 375 -19.11 17.26 11.96
N PRO A 376 -19.07 15.96 11.64
CA PRO A 376 -17.86 15.16 11.79
C PRO A 376 -16.76 15.66 10.85
N SER A 377 -15.55 15.70 11.39
CA SER A 377 -14.31 15.77 10.62
C SER A 377 -14.17 14.52 9.73
N GLY A 378 -14.21 14.72 8.42
CA GLY A 378 -13.32 14.10 7.43
C GLY A 378 -13.15 12.58 7.40
N GLN A 379 -14.20 11.77 7.61
CA GLN A 379 -14.11 10.33 7.33
C GLN A 379 -14.95 9.94 6.13
N ILE A 380 -14.30 9.28 5.16
CA ILE A 380 -14.94 8.69 3.99
C ILE A 380 -14.82 7.17 4.07
N GLU A 381 -15.88 6.49 3.65
CA GLU A 381 -15.86 5.06 3.35
C GLU A 381 -15.48 4.90 1.87
N LEU A 382 -14.46 4.09 1.61
CA LEU A 382 -14.04 3.73 0.25
C LEU A 382 -14.36 2.26 0.00
N LYS A 383 -15.12 2.01 -1.07
CA LYS A 383 -15.35 0.67 -1.59
C LYS A 383 -14.65 0.55 -2.94
N MET A 384 -13.70 -0.38 -3.02
CA MET A 384 -13.00 -0.70 -4.26
C MET A 384 -13.54 -2.00 -4.85
N THR A 385 -13.64 -2.05 -6.17
CA THR A 385 -13.99 -3.27 -6.90
C THR A 385 -13.04 -3.44 -8.07
N ASP A 386 -12.07 -4.32 -7.90
CA ASP A 386 -11.11 -4.66 -8.96
C ASP A 386 -11.83 -5.42 -10.08
N LYS A 387 -11.53 -5.07 -11.33
CA LYS A 387 -11.99 -5.77 -12.53
C LYS A 387 -10.89 -6.75 -12.99
N LEU A 388 -11.31 -7.72 -13.80
CA LEU A 388 -10.38 -8.66 -14.45
C LEU A 388 -9.40 -7.92 -15.37
N TRP A 389 -8.23 -8.53 -15.57
CA TRP A 389 -7.27 -8.09 -16.57
C TRP A 389 -7.91 -8.12 -17.96
N LYS A 390 -7.78 -7.02 -18.70
CA LYS A 390 -8.29 -6.90 -20.07
C LYS A 390 -7.15 -6.61 -21.02
N LYS A 391 -7.09 -7.36 -22.11
CA LYS A 391 -6.23 -7.08 -23.25
C LYS A 391 -6.75 -5.84 -24.00
N ILE A 392 -5.86 -4.90 -24.35
CA ILE A 392 -6.20 -3.62 -25.00
C ILE A 392 -5.42 -3.34 -26.28
#